data_AF-Q64644-F1
#
_entry.id   AF-Q64644-F1
#
_cell.length_a   1.000
_cell.length_b   1.000
_cell.length_c   1.000
_cell.angle_alpha   90.00
_cell.angle_beta   90.00
_cell.angle_gamma   90.00
#
_symmetry.space_group_name_H-M   'P 1'
#
loop_
_entity.id
_entity.type
_entity.pdbx_description
1 polymer ?
#
loop_
_entity_poly.entity_id
_entity_poly.type
_entity_poly.pdbx_seq_one_letter_code
_entity_poly.pdbx_strand_id
1 'polypeptide(L)'
;GAEGWDYAHCLPYFRKAQKHELGANMYRGGDGPLHVSRGKTNHPLHQAFLQAARQAGYPFTEDMNGFQQEGFGWMDMTIHQGKRWSTASAYLRPALSRPNLRAEVQTLVSRVLFEGTRAVGVEYIKDGQSHKAYVSREVILSGGAINSPQLLMLSGVGNADDLKKLGIPVVCHLPGVGQNLQDHLEIYIQHACTQPITLHSAQKPLRKVCIGLEWLWRFTGDGATAHLETGGFIRSRPGVPHPDIQFHFLPSQVIDHGRKPTQQEAYQVHVGTMRATSVGWLKLRSTNPQDHPMINPNYLSTETDVEDFRQCVKLTREIFAQEAFAPFRGKELQPGSHVQSDKEIDAFVRAKADSAYHPSCTCKMGQPSDPTAVVDQQTRVIGVENLRVIDASIMPSVVSGNLNAPTIMIAEKAADVIKGCPALGDENVPVYKPQTLDTQR
;
A
#
# COMPACT_ATOMS: atom_id res chain seq x y z
N GLY A 1 7.71 -0.08 -20.79
CA GLY A 1 6.81 1.10 -20.66
C GLY A 1 7.48 2.17 -19.83
N ALA A 2 7.65 1.93 -18.53
CA ALA A 2 8.36 2.80 -17.60
C ALA A 2 9.87 2.50 -17.59
N GLU A 3 10.57 2.88 -18.66
CA GLU A 3 12.03 2.71 -18.76
C GLU A 3 12.76 3.44 -17.63
N GLY A 4 13.79 2.80 -17.08
CA GLY A 4 14.52 3.31 -15.94
C GLY A 4 13.74 3.22 -14.61
N TRP A 5 12.64 2.47 -14.51
CA TRP A 5 11.90 2.22 -13.26
C TRP A 5 11.92 0.76 -12.81
N ASP A 6 12.85 -0.03 -13.33
CA ASP A 6 13.11 -1.38 -12.83
C ASP A 6 13.75 -1.38 -11.43
N TYR A 7 13.95 -2.57 -10.88
CA TYR A 7 14.50 -2.75 -9.53
C TYR A 7 15.87 -2.10 -9.35
N ALA A 8 16.79 -2.24 -10.32
CA ALA A 8 18.14 -1.67 -10.26
C ALA A 8 18.12 -0.14 -10.18
N HIS A 9 17.16 0.49 -10.85
CA HIS A 9 16.98 1.93 -10.85
C HIS A 9 16.09 2.46 -9.71
N CYS A 10 15.45 1.58 -8.92
CA CYS A 10 14.58 1.96 -7.80
C CYS A 10 15.20 1.67 -6.44
N LEU A 11 15.96 0.58 -6.30
CA LEU A 11 16.59 0.17 -5.04
C LEU A 11 17.46 1.27 -4.39
N PRO A 12 18.29 2.03 -5.14
CA PRO A 12 19.03 3.15 -4.56
C PRO A 12 18.14 4.19 -3.88
N TYR A 13 16.94 4.43 -4.42
CA TYR A 13 15.98 5.40 -3.87
C TYR A 13 15.23 4.85 -2.65
N PHE A 14 14.95 3.54 -2.60
CA PHE A 14 14.51 2.90 -1.35
C PHE A 14 15.55 3.07 -0.24
N ARG A 15 16.84 2.84 -0.53
CA ARG A 15 17.94 3.05 0.43
C ARG A 15 18.08 4.51 0.83
N LYS A 16 18.02 5.45 -0.12
CA LYS A 16 18.10 6.89 0.13
C LYS A 16 17.01 7.38 1.08
N ALA A 17 15.79 6.88 0.94
CA ALA A 17 14.67 7.27 1.78
C ALA A 17 14.81 6.75 3.23
N GLN A 18 15.42 5.57 3.40
CA GLN A 18 15.31 4.77 4.60
C GLN A 18 16.47 5.00 5.59
N LYS A 19 16.12 4.99 6.88
CA LYS A 19 17.02 4.74 8.00
C LYS A 19 16.51 3.56 8.81
N HIS A 20 17.05 2.38 8.49
CA HIS A 20 16.67 1.13 9.09
C HIS A 20 17.38 0.94 10.44
N GLU A 21 16.66 0.46 11.46
CA GLU A 21 17.21 0.33 12.82
C GLU A 21 18.38 -0.65 12.94
N LEU A 22 18.47 -1.65 12.05
CA LEU A 22 19.55 -2.64 12.01
C LEU A 22 20.77 -2.15 11.20
N GLY A 23 20.74 -0.91 10.69
CA GLY A 23 21.78 -0.34 9.85
C GLY A 23 21.57 -0.60 8.35
N ALA A 24 22.43 0.04 7.55
CA ALA A 24 22.45 -0.11 6.10
C ALA A 24 23.04 -1.47 5.68
N ASN A 25 22.58 -1.96 4.54
CA ASN A 25 23.21 -3.10 3.84
C ASN A 25 22.97 -2.94 2.32
N MET A 26 23.20 -3.99 1.55
CA MET A 26 22.98 -3.97 0.09
C MET A 26 21.57 -3.53 -0.31
N TYR A 27 20.55 -3.88 0.48
CA TYR A 27 19.13 -3.63 0.22
C TYR A 27 18.52 -2.51 1.06
N ARG A 28 19.12 -2.19 2.21
CA ARG A 28 18.56 -1.30 3.24
C ARG A 28 19.33 0.00 3.39
N GLY A 29 18.60 1.08 3.61
CA GLY A 29 19.17 2.40 3.91
C GLY A 29 19.52 2.58 5.38
N GLY A 30 20.54 3.38 5.67
CA GLY A 30 20.98 3.70 7.05
C GLY A 30 20.82 5.17 7.46
N ASP A 31 20.70 6.07 6.49
CA ASP A 31 20.88 7.52 6.72
C ASP A 31 19.70 8.38 6.24
N GLY A 32 18.71 7.77 5.60
CA GLY A 32 17.52 8.47 5.11
C GLY A 32 16.65 9.04 6.25
N PRO A 33 15.74 9.98 5.93
CA PRO A 33 14.89 10.60 6.95
C PRO A 33 13.77 9.68 7.46
N LEU A 34 13.40 8.63 6.71
CA LEU A 34 12.36 7.70 7.10
C LEU A 34 12.91 6.61 8.02
N HIS A 35 12.70 6.78 9.33
CA HIS A 35 12.99 5.75 10.31
C HIS A 35 12.09 4.52 10.14
N VAL A 36 12.73 3.35 10.07
CA VAL A 36 12.07 2.05 9.97
C VAL A 36 12.63 1.13 11.06
N SER A 37 11.73 0.57 11.87
CA SER A 37 12.04 -0.35 12.96
C SER A 37 11.64 -1.77 12.59
N ARG A 38 12.43 -2.76 12.99
CA ARG A 38 12.08 -4.18 12.86
C ARG A 38 11.03 -4.52 13.92
N GLY A 39 9.99 -5.25 13.52
CA GLY A 39 9.03 -5.82 14.46
C GLY A 39 9.74 -6.70 15.48
N LYS A 40 9.56 -6.37 16.75
CA LYS A 40 10.12 -7.09 17.89
C LYS A 40 9.00 -7.32 18.89
N THR A 41 8.76 -8.57 19.23
CA THR A 41 7.81 -8.92 20.28
C THR A 41 8.18 -10.24 20.92
N ASN A 42 7.94 -10.35 22.22
CA ASN A 42 8.02 -11.61 22.96
C ASN A 42 6.66 -12.33 22.98
N HIS A 43 5.69 -11.86 22.20
CA HIS A 43 4.36 -12.44 22.17
C HIS A 43 4.40 -13.85 21.54
N PRO A 44 3.99 -14.90 22.26
CA PRO A 44 4.20 -16.30 21.86
C PRO A 44 3.49 -16.66 20.55
N LEU A 45 2.33 -16.06 20.25
CA LEU A 45 1.62 -16.30 19.00
C LEU A 45 2.40 -15.91 17.73
N HIS A 46 3.28 -14.90 17.76
CA HIS A 46 4.13 -14.58 16.61
C HIS A 46 5.16 -15.68 16.36
N GLN A 47 5.75 -16.23 17.43
CA GLN A 47 6.67 -17.36 17.34
C GLN A 47 5.96 -18.62 16.85
N ALA A 48 4.75 -18.89 17.37
CA ALA A 48 3.90 -19.98 16.92
C ALA A 48 3.59 -19.86 15.42
N PHE A 49 3.29 -18.66 14.93
CA PHE A 49 3.02 -18.41 13.52
C PHE A 49 4.24 -18.71 12.63
N LEU A 50 5.43 -18.21 12.98
CA LEU A 50 6.66 -18.48 12.23
C LEU A 50 7.03 -19.97 12.26
N GLN A 51 6.87 -20.63 13.41
CA GLN A 51 7.15 -22.06 13.53
C GLN A 51 6.13 -22.90 12.76
N ALA A 52 4.86 -22.53 12.77
CA ALA A 52 3.82 -23.17 11.98
C ALA A 52 4.11 -23.06 10.48
N ALA A 53 4.49 -21.88 9.99
CA ALA A 53 4.91 -21.71 8.59
C ALA A 53 6.07 -22.65 8.22
N ARG A 54 7.08 -22.79 9.10
CA ARG A 54 8.18 -23.74 8.89
C ARG A 54 7.72 -25.20 8.91
N GLN A 55 6.81 -25.57 9.80
CA GLN A 55 6.22 -26.92 9.86
C GLN A 55 5.39 -27.24 8.62
N ALA A 56 4.73 -26.23 8.03
CA ALA A 56 4.10 -26.32 6.72
C ALA A 56 5.12 -26.34 5.56
N GLY A 57 6.42 -26.29 5.82
CA GLY A 57 7.47 -26.41 4.78
C GLY A 57 7.83 -25.11 4.06
N TYR A 58 7.39 -23.95 4.56
CA TYR A 58 7.81 -22.66 4.00
C TYR A 58 9.14 -22.20 4.60
N PRO A 59 10.02 -21.55 3.82
CA PRO A 59 11.28 -21.04 4.32
C PRO A 59 11.07 -19.86 5.29
N PHE A 60 12.02 -19.68 6.18
CA PHE A 60 12.13 -18.47 6.97
C PHE A 60 12.89 -17.39 6.17
N THR A 61 12.43 -16.15 6.21
CA THR A 61 13.16 -14.99 5.67
C THR A 61 13.57 -14.04 6.78
N GLU A 62 14.87 -13.72 6.83
CA GLU A 62 15.41 -12.70 7.72
C GLU A 62 15.00 -11.28 7.29
N ASP A 63 14.75 -11.09 5.99
CA ASP A 63 14.42 -9.81 5.40
C ASP A 63 13.58 -9.98 4.13
N MET A 64 12.26 -9.84 4.28
CA MET A 64 11.32 -9.93 3.16
C MET A 64 11.40 -8.77 2.16
N ASN A 65 12.10 -7.69 2.47
CA ASN A 65 12.38 -6.61 1.53
C ASN A 65 13.85 -6.60 1.07
N GLY A 66 14.63 -7.63 1.44
CA GLY A 66 16.02 -7.82 1.08
C GLY A 66 16.19 -8.85 -0.03
N PHE A 67 17.21 -9.71 0.10
CA PHE A 67 17.53 -10.73 -0.89
C PHE A 67 16.36 -11.70 -1.16
N GLN A 68 15.67 -12.18 -0.11
CA GLN A 68 14.64 -13.22 -0.21
C GLN A 68 13.29 -12.73 0.31
N GLN A 69 12.38 -12.40 -0.59
CA GLN A 69 10.99 -12.07 -0.24
C GLN A 69 10.18 -13.31 0.16
N GLU A 70 10.33 -14.41 -0.59
CA GLU A 70 9.55 -15.63 -0.38
C GLU A 70 9.90 -16.33 0.94
N GLY A 71 8.88 -16.54 1.78
CA GLY A 71 9.00 -17.12 3.11
C GLY A 71 8.26 -16.30 4.18
N PHE A 72 8.40 -16.74 5.42
CA PHE A 72 7.82 -16.09 6.59
C PHE A 72 8.89 -15.51 7.50
N GLY A 73 8.62 -14.35 8.10
CA GLY A 73 9.62 -13.63 8.88
C GLY A 73 9.06 -12.44 9.65
N TRP A 74 9.99 -11.68 10.22
CA TRP A 74 9.70 -10.45 10.94
C TRP A 74 9.47 -9.29 9.97
N MET A 75 8.38 -8.55 10.16
CA MET A 75 8.02 -7.39 9.35
C MET A 75 8.59 -6.10 9.92
N ASP A 76 8.91 -5.16 9.04
CA ASP A 76 9.32 -3.82 9.45
C ASP A 76 8.11 -2.89 9.58
N MET A 77 8.26 -1.87 10.41
CA MET A 77 7.27 -0.83 10.64
C MET A 77 7.91 0.55 10.55
N THR A 78 7.16 1.53 10.05
CA THR A 78 7.53 2.96 10.09
C THR A 78 7.19 3.56 11.44
N ILE A 79 7.90 3.10 12.47
CA ILE A 79 7.79 3.56 13.86
C ILE A 79 9.16 4.04 14.33
N HIS A 80 9.19 5.17 15.02
CA HIS A 80 10.39 5.72 15.62
C HIS A 80 10.09 6.19 17.04
N GLN A 81 10.85 5.69 18.01
CA GLN A 81 10.67 6.01 19.43
C GLN A 81 9.21 5.89 19.89
N GLY A 82 8.58 4.75 19.53
CA GLY A 82 7.20 4.43 19.88
C GLY A 82 6.13 5.29 19.21
N LYS A 83 6.49 6.11 18.22
CA LYS A 83 5.55 6.96 17.47
C LYS A 83 5.52 6.55 16.01
N ARG A 84 4.36 6.65 15.37
CA ARG A 84 4.25 6.58 13.92
C ARG A 84 5.20 7.59 13.27
N TRP A 85 6.04 7.12 12.36
CA TRP A 85 6.98 7.95 11.63
C TRP A 85 6.53 8.16 10.18
N SER A 86 5.64 9.13 9.98
CA SER A 86 5.08 9.47 8.67
C SER A 86 6.03 10.30 7.81
N THR A 87 5.74 10.43 6.51
CA THR A 87 6.45 11.35 5.59
C THR A 87 6.35 12.80 6.05
N ALA A 88 5.26 13.20 6.70
CA ALA A 88 5.13 14.52 7.30
C ALA A 88 6.14 14.74 8.44
N SER A 89 6.34 13.74 9.31
CA SER A 89 7.37 13.78 10.36
C SER A 89 8.78 13.73 9.80
N ALA A 90 9.02 12.85 8.83
CA ALA A 90 10.35 12.58 8.28
C ALA A 90 10.85 13.70 7.35
N TYR A 91 10.00 14.22 6.45
CA TYR A 91 10.40 15.14 5.38
C TYR A 91 9.87 16.56 5.59
N LEU A 92 8.56 16.71 5.84
CA LEU A 92 7.91 18.02 5.81
C LEU A 92 8.25 18.86 7.05
N ARG A 93 7.93 18.36 8.25
CA ARG A 93 8.08 19.12 9.51
C ARG A 93 9.49 19.67 9.72
N PRO A 94 10.59 18.90 9.47
CA PRO A 94 11.94 19.44 9.58
C PRO A 94 12.25 20.54 8.55
N ALA A 95 11.59 20.52 7.39
CA ALA A 95 11.80 21.49 6.32
C ALA A 95 10.96 22.77 6.47
N LEU A 96 9.92 22.79 7.32
CA LEU A 96 9.03 23.95 7.50
C LEU A 96 9.72 25.20 8.06
N SER A 97 10.89 25.06 8.69
CA SER A 97 11.69 26.19 9.16
C SER A 97 12.38 26.97 8.04
N ARG A 98 12.40 26.42 6.82
CA ARG A 98 13.07 27.05 5.67
C ARG A 98 12.19 28.16 5.10
N PRO A 99 12.73 29.36 4.85
CA PRO A 99 11.93 30.52 4.41
C PRO A 99 11.33 30.36 3.01
N ASN A 100 11.82 29.39 2.22
CA ASN A 100 11.38 29.11 0.86
C ASN A 100 10.33 27.97 0.78
N LEU A 101 9.78 27.52 1.91
CA LEU A 101 8.72 26.50 1.95
C LEU A 101 7.51 27.03 2.73
N ARG A 102 6.32 26.90 2.13
CA ARG A 102 5.04 27.17 2.77
C ARG A 102 4.16 25.94 2.70
N ALA A 103 3.52 25.59 3.81
CA ALA A 103 2.53 24.53 3.87
C ALA A 103 1.19 25.11 4.34
N GLU A 104 0.13 24.75 3.63
CA GLU A 104 -1.24 25.14 3.94
C GLU A 104 -2.06 23.87 4.22
N VAL A 105 -2.88 23.91 5.27
CA VAL A 105 -3.81 22.83 5.62
C VAL A 105 -5.25 23.30 5.40
N GLN A 106 -6.21 22.36 5.42
CA GLN A 106 -7.63 22.68 5.20
C GLN A 106 -7.85 23.48 3.91
N THR A 107 -7.07 23.14 2.88
CA THR A 107 -7.00 23.85 1.61
C THR A 107 -7.24 22.83 0.50
N LEU A 108 -8.45 22.81 -0.06
CA LEU A 108 -8.85 21.84 -1.08
C LEU A 108 -8.57 22.43 -2.47
N VAL A 109 -7.60 21.86 -3.19
CA VAL A 109 -7.36 22.23 -4.60
C VAL A 109 -8.54 21.76 -5.45
N SER A 110 -9.21 22.69 -6.15
CA SER A 110 -10.41 22.41 -6.95
C SER A 110 -10.11 22.16 -8.42
N ARG A 111 -9.08 22.82 -8.97
CA ARG A 111 -8.63 22.67 -10.37
C ARG A 111 -7.21 23.19 -10.58
N VAL A 112 -6.53 22.66 -11.58
CA VAL A 112 -5.33 23.23 -12.20
C VAL A 112 -5.78 24.30 -13.21
N LEU A 113 -5.06 25.41 -13.24
CA LEU A 113 -5.30 26.52 -14.17
C LEU A 113 -4.38 26.38 -15.38
N PHE A 114 -4.93 26.58 -16.59
CA PHE A 114 -4.23 26.43 -17.85
C PHE A 114 -4.30 27.67 -18.73
N GLU A 115 -3.20 27.95 -19.44
CA GLU A 115 -3.15 28.81 -20.63
C GLU A 115 -2.80 27.93 -21.83
N GLY A 116 -3.77 27.67 -22.71
CA GLY A 116 -3.64 26.60 -23.70
C GLY A 116 -3.47 25.25 -23.00
N THR A 117 -2.35 24.57 -23.25
CA THR A 117 -1.97 23.29 -22.61
C THR A 117 -0.96 23.45 -21.48
N ARG A 118 -0.57 24.68 -21.12
CA ARG A 118 0.43 24.96 -20.09
C ARG A 118 -0.22 25.22 -18.74
N ALA A 119 0.14 24.43 -17.73
CA ALA A 119 -0.30 24.67 -16.36
C ALA A 119 0.39 25.93 -15.79
N VAL A 120 -0.41 26.88 -15.31
CA VAL A 120 0.06 28.18 -14.79
C VAL A 120 -0.23 28.39 -13.30
N GLY A 121 -1.01 27.49 -12.69
CA GLY A 121 -1.35 27.59 -11.28
C GLY A 121 -2.43 26.61 -10.85
N VAL A 122 -2.99 26.85 -9.67
CA VAL A 122 -4.11 26.09 -9.11
C VAL A 122 -5.14 27.04 -8.53
N GLU A 123 -6.40 26.63 -8.61
CA GLU A 123 -7.48 27.19 -7.78
C GLU A 123 -7.70 26.27 -6.58
N TYR A 124 -7.95 26.86 -5.42
CA TYR A 124 -8.23 26.13 -4.20
C TYR A 124 -9.32 26.80 -3.36
N ILE A 125 -10.00 26.00 -2.55
CA ILE A 125 -11.00 26.43 -1.59
C ILE A 125 -10.39 26.41 -0.20
N LYS A 126 -10.46 27.54 0.50
CA LYS A 126 -10.05 27.69 1.90
C LYS A 126 -11.07 28.55 2.61
N ASP A 127 -11.52 28.12 3.79
CA ASP A 127 -12.54 28.82 4.59
C ASP A 127 -13.82 29.13 3.79
N GLY A 128 -14.19 28.23 2.87
CA GLY A 128 -15.35 28.38 1.98
C GLY A 128 -15.17 29.36 0.81
N GLN A 129 -13.99 29.98 0.67
CA GLN A 129 -13.70 30.96 -0.39
C GLN A 129 -12.75 30.37 -1.43
N SER A 130 -12.95 30.76 -2.70
CA SER A 130 -12.07 30.35 -3.80
C SER A 130 -10.90 31.32 -3.93
N HIS A 131 -9.70 30.77 -4.05
CA HIS A 131 -8.44 31.48 -4.20
C HIS A 131 -7.63 30.88 -5.35
N LYS A 132 -6.66 31.64 -5.84
CA LYS A 132 -5.74 31.20 -6.89
C LYS A 132 -4.30 31.36 -6.43
N ALA A 133 -3.46 30.38 -6.75
CA ALA A 133 -2.01 30.45 -6.62
C ALA A 133 -1.37 30.15 -7.98
N TYR A 134 -0.47 31.01 -8.43
CA TYR A 134 0.24 30.86 -9.70
C TYR A 134 1.65 30.31 -9.46
N VAL A 135 2.17 29.59 -10.45
CA VAL A 135 3.50 28.99 -10.40
C VAL A 135 4.38 29.57 -11.50
N SER A 136 5.67 29.77 -11.21
CA SER A 136 6.66 30.19 -12.21
C SER A 136 7.30 29.02 -12.95
N ARG A 137 7.19 27.80 -12.42
CA ARG A 137 7.86 26.60 -12.95
C ARG A 137 6.89 25.46 -13.22
N GLU A 138 6.28 24.89 -12.18
CA GLU A 138 5.58 23.62 -12.32
C GLU A 138 4.52 23.44 -11.23
N VAL A 139 3.44 22.73 -11.58
CA VAL A 139 2.44 22.18 -10.65
C VAL A 139 2.72 20.68 -10.49
N ILE A 140 2.75 20.20 -9.24
CA ILE A 140 2.96 18.79 -8.91
C ILE A 140 1.73 18.27 -8.18
N LEU A 141 1.07 17.26 -8.73
CA LEU A 141 -0.05 16.58 -8.08
C LEU A 141 0.44 15.38 -7.28
N SER A 142 0.07 15.33 -6.00
CA SER A 142 0.37 14.22 -5.09
C SER A 142 -0.86 13.84 -4.26
N GLY A 143 -2.03 13.82 -4.90
CA GLY A 143 -3.32 13.50 -4.29
C GLY A 143 -3.59 12.00 -4.12
N GLY A 144 -2.69 11.15 -4.60
CA GLY A 144 -2.85 9.69 -4.59
C GLY A 144 -3.74 9.19 -5.73
N ALA A 145 -3.94 7.87 -5.76
CA ALA A 145 -4.68 7.17 -6.83
C ALA A 145 -6.17 7.53 -6.96
N ILE A 146 -6.72 8.32 -6.05
CA ILE A 146 -8.11 8.76 -6.08
C ILE A 146 -8.19 10.24 -6.46
N ASN A 147 -7.49 11.12 -5.72
CA ASN A 147 -7.68 12.56 -5.88
C ASN A 147 -6.86 13.14 -7.04
N SER A 148 -5.70 12.58 -7.40
CA SER A 148 -4.93 13.04 -8.56
C SER A 148 -5.68 12.88 -9.88
N PRO A 149 -6.23 11.70 -10.24
CA PRO A 149 -7.04 11.59 -11.47
C PRO A 149 -8.34 12.41 -11.40
N GLN A 150 -8.98 12.52 -10.22
CA GLN A 150 -10.15 13.37 -10.05
C GLN A 150 -9.82 14.83 -10.39
N LEU A 151 -8.73 15.36 -9.83
CA LEU A 151 -8.31 16.74 -10.05
C LEU A 151 -7.91 16.97 -11.51
N LEU A 152 -7.21 16.04 -12.16
CA LEU A 152 -6.91 16.12 -13.60
C LEU A 152 -8.19 16.24 -14.42
N MET A 153 -9.19 15.37 -14.17
CA MET A 153 -10.45 15.41 -14.89
C MET A 153 -11.22 16.72 -14.65
N LEU A 154 -11.30 17.20 -13.39
CA LEU A 154 -11.93 18.49 -13.07
C LEU A 154 -11.24 19.68 -13.75
N SER A 155 -9.96 19.51 -14.09
CA SER A 155 -9.14 20.53 -14.77
C SER A 155 -9.15 20.39 -16.30
N GLY A 156 -9.98 19.50 -16.86
CA GLY A 156 -10.09 19.30 -18.30
C GLY A 156 -9.08 18.33 -18.92
N VAL A 157 -8.35 17.56 -18.11
CA VAL A 157 -7.39 16.53 -18.57
C VAL A 157 -7.97 15.14 -18.30
N GLY A 158 -8.40 14.45 -19.34
CA GLY A 158 -9.06 13.13 -19.21
C GLY A 158 -9.76 12.65 -20.47
N ASN A 159 -10.65 11.66 -20.35
CA ASN A 159 -11.46 11.19 -21.47
C ASN A 159 -12.39 12.31 -21.97
N ALA A 160 -12.26 12.71 -23.24
CA ALA A 160 -12.93 13.91 -23.75
C ALA A 160 -14.46 13.78 -23.75
N ASP A 161 -14.99 12.58 -24.01
CA ASP A 161 -16.43 12.36 -24.05
C ASP A 161 -17.04 12.38 -22.64
N ASP A 162 -16.35 11.82 -21.65
CA ASP A 162 -16.79 11.87 -20.26
C ASP A 162 -16.74 13.30 -19.69
N LEU A 163 -15.72 14.09 -20.05
CA LEU A 163 -15.62 15.51 -19.67
C LEU A 163 -16.72 16.36 -20.30
N LYS A 164 -16.98 16.19 -21.61
CA LYS A 164 -18.03 16.92 -22.34
C LYS A 164 -19.43 16.66 -21.76
N LYS A 165 -19.73 15.43 -21.34
CA LYS A 165 -21.01 15.09 -20.68
C LYS A 165 -21.27 15.90 -19.41
N LEU A 166 -20.20 16.29 -18.71
CA LEU A 166 -20.27 17.11 -17.49
C LEU A 166 -20.10 18.61 -17.77
N GLY A 167 -19.98 19.02 -19.04
CA GLY A 167 -19.75 20.41 -19.41
C GLY A 167 -18.35 20.95 -19.07
N ILE A 168 -17.37 20.07 -18.86
CA ILE A 168 -15.98 20.45 -18.56
C ILE A 168 -15.24 20.71 -19.89
N PRO A 169 -14.66 21.91 -20.11
CA PRO A 169 -13.82 22.16 -21.27
C PRO A 169 -12.62 21.21 -21.32
N VAL A 170 -12.37 20.61 -22.48
CA VAL A 170 -11.25 19.67 -22.66
C VAL A 170 -9.97 20.47 -22.93
N VAL A 171 -9.01 20.36 -22.02
CA VAL A 171 -7.63 20.86 -22.19
C VAL A 171 -6.79 19.82 -22.92
N CYS A 172 -6.89 18.55 -22.51
CA CYS A 172 -6.15 17.45 -23.10
C CYS A 172 -6.96 16.16 -23.08
N HIS A 173 -7.11 15.51 -24.23
CA HIS A 173 -7.72 14.19 -24.31
C HIS A 173 -6.70 13.13 -23.85
N LEU A 174 -6.91 12.62 -22.64
CA LEU A 174 -6.04 11.63 -22.01
C LEU A 174 -6.91 10.52 -21.39
N PRO A 175 -7.41 9.57 -22.20
CA PRO A 175 -8.44 8.62 -21.77
C PRO A 175 -7.97 7.64 -20.69
N GLY A 176 -6.65 7.52 -20.45
CA GLY A 176 -6.09 6.72 -19.37
C GLY A 176 -6.34 7.29 -17.96
N VAL A 177 -6.66 8.60 -17.82
CA VAL A 177 -6.89 9.22 -16.51
C VAL A 177 -8.07 8.55 -15.80
N GLY A 178 -7.83 8.03 -14.59
CA GLY A 178 -8.83 7.32 -13.80
C GLY A 178 -9.05 5.87 -14.22
N GLN A 179 -8.43 5.38 -15.29
CA GLN A 179 -8.51 3.96 -15.69
C GLN A 179 -7.43 3.14 -14.98
N ASN A 180 -7.46 1.81 -15.15
CA ASN A 180 -6.43 0.93 -14.58
C ASN A 180 -6.31 1.03 -13.06
N LEU A 181 -7.42 1.29 -12.35
CA LEU A 181 -7.42 1.28 -10.89
C LEU A 181 -7.09 -0.13 -10.40
N GLN A 182 -6.00 -0.27 -9.67
CA GLN A 182 -5.57 -1.52 -9.04
C GLN A 182 -5.42 -1.30 -7.54
N ASP A 183 -5.72 -2.34 -6.77
CA ASP A 183 -5.63 -2.35 -5.31
C ASP A 183 -5.24 -3.75 -4.85
N HIS A 184 -4.71 -3.84 -3.63
CA HIS A 184 -4.60 -5.11 -2.93
C HIS A 184 -5.90 -5.38 -2.19
N LEU A 185 -6.42 -6.58 -2.38
CA LEU A 185 -7.59 -7.07 -1.68
C LEU A 185 -7.11 -8.04 -0.59
N GLU A 186 -7.77 -8.07 0.57
CA GLU A 186 -7.46 -8.96 1.68
C GLU A 186 -8.71 -9.58 2.28
N ILE A 187 -8.55 -10.75 2.89
CA ILE A 187 -9.54 -11.43 3.74
C ILE A 187 -8.93 -11.74 5.10
N TYR A 188 -9.79 -11.91 6.11
CA TYR A 188 -9.35 -12.27 7.46
C TYR A 188 -9.69 -13.72 7.77
N ILE A 189 -8.67 -14.53 7.99
CA ILE A 189 -8.82 -15.90 8.49
C ILE A 189 -8.57 -15.89 9.99
N GLN A 190 -9.62 -16.19 10.75
CA GLN A 190 -9.67 -15.97 12.19
C GLN A 190 -9.87 -17.28 12.95
N HIS A 191 -9.11 -17.47 14.03
CA HIS A 191 -9.31 -18.55 14.99
C HIS A 191 -9.48 -17.98 16.39
N ALA A 192 -10.38 -18.60 17.18
CA ALA A 192 -10.42 -18.36 18.60
C ALA A 192 -9.09 -18.80 19.23
N CYS A 193 -8.64 -18.08 20.25
CA CYS A 193 -7.51 -18.47 21.06
C CYS A 193 -8.03 -19.12 22.35
N THR A 194 -7.49 -20.29 22.70
CA THR A 194 -7.84 -21.00 23.94
C THR A 194 -7.25 -20.35 25.19
N GLN A 195 -6.28 -19.45 25.02
CA GLN A 195 -5.55 -18.81 26.12
C GLN A 195 -5.80 -17.29 26.14
N PRO A 196 -5.82 -16.67 27.34
CA PRO A 196 -6.09 -15.23 27.51
C PRO A 196 -4.83 -14.39 27.28
N ILE A 197 -4.20 -14.56 26.12
CA ILE A 197 -2.91 -13.94 25.78
C ILE A 197 -3.00 -12.94 24.62
N THR A 198 -4.19 -12.70 24.08
CA THR A 198 -4.36 -11.85 22.88
C THR A 198 -4.63 -10.39 23.26
N LEU A 199 -4.67 -9.52 22.26
CA LEU A 199 -5.02 -8.10 22.42
C LEU A 199 -6.49 -7.86 22.80
N HIS A 200 -7.31 -8.92 22.90
CA HIS A 200 -8.64 -8.82 23.50
C HIS A 200 -8.58 -8.26 24.93
N SER A 201 -7.59 -8.70 25.72
CA SER A 201 -7.41 -8.21 27.09
C SER A 201 -7.02 -6.72 27.15
N ALA A 202 -6.25 -6.24 26.17
CA ALA A 202 -5.87 -4.84 26.01
C ALA A 202 -7.09 -3.93 25.72
N GLN A 203 -8.19 -4.50 25.23
CA GLN A 203 -9.42 -3.75 24.96
C GLN A 203 -10.22 -3.38 26.22
N LYS A 204 -9.89 -3.96 27.38
CA LYS A 204 -10.57 -3.68 28.65
C LYS A 204 -10.33 -2.22 29.09
N PRO A 205 -11.34 -1.48 29.58
CA PRO A 205 -11.21 -0.04 29.84
C PRO A 205 -10.00 0.35 30.71
N LEU A 206 -9.78 -0.35 31.83
CA LEU A 206 -8.64 -0.09 32.71
C LEU A 206 -7.29 -0.36 32.02
N ARG A 207 -7.21 -1.42 31.21
CA ARG A 207 -6.00 -1.74 30.43
C ARG A 207 -5.74 -0.66 29.37
N LYS A 208 -6.77 -0.19 28.65
CA LYS A 208 -6.65 0.93 27.71
C LYS A 208 -6.07 2.18 28.37
N VAL A 209 -6.55 2.52 29.57
CA VAL A 209 -6.02 3.66 30.34
C VAL A 209 -4.55 3.43 30.69
N CYS A 210 -4.19 2.26 31.22
CA CYS A 210 -2.79 1.93 31.55
C CYS A 210 -1.87 2.00 30.32
N ILE A 211 -2.29 1.43 29.18
CA ILE A 211 -1.54 1.46 27.92
C ILE A 211 -1.36 2.91 27.46
N GLY A 212 -2.43 3.72 27.51
CA GLY A 212 -2.35 5.14 27.16
C GLY A 212 -1.40 5.93 28.06
N LEU A 213 -1.44 5.70 29.38
CA LEU A 213 -0.54 6.34 30.33
C LEU A 213 0.92 5.92 30.13
N GLU A 214 1.18 4.63 29.90
CA GLU A 214 2.53 4.14 29.59
C GLU A 214 3.07 4.81 28.33
N TRP A 215 2.27 4.83 27.25
CA TRP A 215 2.67 5.44 25.99
C TRP A 215 2.91 6.96 26.12
N LEU A 216 2.04 7.67 26.85
CA LEU A 216 2.21 9.12 27.08
C LEU A 216 3.46 9.46 27.89
N TRP A 217 3.85 8.59 28.83
CA TRP A 217 5.02 8.82 29.67
C TRP A 217 6.33 8.37 29.01
N ARG A 218 6.33 7.20 28.36
CA ARG A 218 7.56 6.51 27.92
C ARG A 218 7.64 6.27 26.42
N PHE A 219 6.52 6.38 25.69
CA PHE A 219 6.39 5.91 24.32
C PHE A 219 6.79 4.43 24.16
N THR A 220 6.35 3.60 25.12
CA THR A 220 6.56 2.14 25.14
C THR A 220 5.24 1.39 25.27
N GLY A 221 5.31 0.06 25.28
CA GLY A 221 4.16 -0.82 25.51
C GLY A 221 3.30 -1.02 24.27
N ASP A 222 2.10 -1.57 24.47
CA ASP A 222 1.17 -1.95 23.38
C ASP A 222 0.75 -0.75 22.52
N GLY A 223 0.78 0.48 23.06
CA GLY A 223 0.49 1.70 22.28
C GLY A 223 1.60 2.10 21.30
N ALA A 224 2.78 1.47 21.37
CA ALA A 224 3.98 1.84 20.62
C ALA A 224 4.26 0.96 19.39
N THR A 225 3.39 0.00 19.06
CA THR A 225 3.54 -0.92 17.93
C THR A 225 2.26 -0.99 17.07
N ALA A 226 2.38 -1.53 15.86
CA ALA A 226 1.22 -1.86 15.02
C ALA A 226 0.66 -3.27 15.29
N HIS A 227 1.35 -4.10 16.08
CA HIS A 227 1.00 -5.50 16.37
C HIS A 227 1.03 -6.45 15.15
N LEU A 228 1.66 -6.02 14.06
CA LEU A 228 1.86 -6.78 12.83
C LEU A 228 3.36 -7.08 12.68
N GLU A 229 3.96 -7.71 13.68
CA GLU A 229 5.42 -7.94 13.73
C GLU A 229 5.88 -9.11 12.85
N THR A 230 4.98 -10.02 12.45
CA THR A 230 5.33 -11.19 11.63
C THR A 230 4.36 -11.38 10.48
N GLY A 231 4.88 -11.87 9.37
CA GLY A 231 4.12 -12.08 8.15
C GLY A 231 4.88 -12.96 7.18
N GLY A 232 4.47 -12.95 5.93
CA GLY A 232 5.16 -13.70 4.90
C GLY A 232 4.64 -13.46 3.50
N PHE A 233 5.40 -13.94 2.53
CA PHE A 233 5.07 -13.93 1.12
C PHE A 233 5.30 -15.33 0.56
N ILE A 234 4.31 -15.90 -0.12
CA ILE A 234 4.46 -17.22 -0.77
C ILE A 234 3.81 -17.19 -2.15
N ARG A 235 4.13 -18.20 -2.96
CA ARG A 235 3.45 -18.48 -4.22
C ARG A 235 2.13 -19.20 -3.96
N SER A 236 1.07 -18.81 -4.66
CA SER A 236 -0.26 -19.40 -4.56
C SER A 236 -0.31 -20.84 -5.08
N ARG A 237 0.52 -21.17 -6.09
CA ARG A 237 0.60 -22.49 -6.73
C ARG A 237 1.94 -22.68 -7.48
N PRO A 238 2.25 -23.90 -7.95
CA PRO A 238 3.31 -24.12 -8.93
C PRO A 238 3.16 -23.24 -10.18
N GLY A 239 4.28 -22.89 -10.80
CA GLY A 239 4.37 -22.09 -12.03
C GLY A 239 4.36 -20.58 -11.82
N VAL A 240 4.01 -20.08 -10.63
CA VAL A 240 4.04 -18.63 -10.34
C VAL A 240 5.48 -18.17 -10.17
N PRO A 241 5.96 -17.16 -10.92
CA PRO A 241 7.38 -16.81 -10.94
C PRO A 241 7.87 -15.96 -9.75
N HIS A 242 6.96 -15.50 -8.89
CA HIS A 242 7.24 -14.66 -7.71
C HIS A 242 6.15 -14.88 -6.65
N PRO A 243 6.40 -14.59 -5.36
CA PRO A 243 5.36 -14.74 -4.36
C PRO A 243 4.24 -13.70 -4.58
N ASP A 244 3.03 -14.20 -4.74
CA ASP A 244 1.82 -13.45 -5.12
C ASP A 244 0.79 -13.39 -3.98
N ILE A 245 1.01 -14.08 -2.86
CA ILE A 245 0.19 -13.96 -1.63
C ILE A 245 1.01 -13.32 -0.52
N GLN A 246 0.42 -12.35 0.18
CA GLN A 246 0.97 -11.73 1.39
C GLN A 246 0.16 -12.11 2.63
N PHE A 247 0.85 -12.29 3.75
CA PHE A 247 0.32 -12.63 5.06
C PHE A 247 0.74 -11.59 6.09
N HIS A 248 -0.21 -11.05 6.85
CA HIS A 248 0.06 -10.26 8.05
C HIS A 248 -0.59 -10.93 9.27
N PHE A 249 0.22 -11.42 10.22
CA PHE A 249 -0.28 -12.06 11.42
C PHE A 249 -0.61 -11.02 12.50
N LEU A 250 -1.75 -11.19 13.17
CA LEU A 250 -2.22 -10.31 14.23
C LEU A 250 -2.79 -11.15 15.39
N PRO A 251 -2.26 -11.03 16.63
CA PRO A 251 -2.83 -11.67 17.82
C PRO A 251 -4.06 -10.92 18.35
N SER A 252 -5.04 -10.67 17.48
CA SER A 252 -6.33 -10.05 17.81
C SER A 252 -7.43 -10.52 16.86
N GLN A 253 -8.69 -10.35 17.28
CA GLN A 253 -9.82 -10.30 16.36
C GLN A 253 -9.94 -8.92 15.72
N VAL A 254 -10.18 -8.84 14.41
CA VAL A 254 -10.61 -7.60 13.74
C VAL A 254 -12.02 -7.79 13.20
N ILE A 255 -12.91 -6.87 13.54
CA ILE A 255 -14.29 -6.86 13.06
C ILE A 255 -14.57 -5.46 12.51
N ASP A 256 -15.05 -5.38 11.26
CA ASP A 256 -15.36 -4.11 10.58
C ASP A 256 -14.18 -3.13 10.65
N HIS A 257 -13.01 -3.56 10.15
CA HIS A 257 -11.75 -2.79 10.18
C HIS A 257 -11.36 -2.26 11.57
N GLY A 258 -11.77 -2.96 12.64
CA GLY A 258 -11.50 -2.57 14.02
C GLY A 258 -12.47 -1.53 14.58
N ARG A 259 -13.51 -1.13 13.83
CA ARG A 259 -14.59 -0.25 14.31
C ARG A 259 -15.47 -0.91 15.36
N LYS A 260 -15.51 -2.25 15.36
CA LYS A 260 -16.20 -3.04 16.38
C LYS A 260 -15.20 -3.68 17.35
N PRO A 261 -15.47 -3.64 18.66
CA PRO A 261 -14.62 -4.30 19.65
C PRO A 261 -14.50 -5.80 19.38
N THR A 262 -13.35 -6.36 19.73
CA THR A 262 -13.12 -7.81 19.80
C THR A 262 -14.16 -8.47 20.70
N GLN A 263 -14.66 -9.64 20.32
CA GLN A 263 -15.68 -10.36 21.07
C GLN A 263 -15.11 -11.44 21.99
N GLN A 264 -13.91 -11.94 21.70
CA GLN A 264 -13.23 -12.99 22.46
C GLN A 264 -11.73 -12.97 22.17
N GLU A 265 -10.98 -13.79 22.92
CA GLU A 265 -9.58 -14.10 22.62
C GLU A 265 -9.49 -14.76 21.24
N ALA A 266 -8.73 -14.15 20.33
CA ALA A 266 -8.60 -14.63 18.97
C ALA A 266 -7.32 -14.11 18.32
N TYR A 267 -6.88 -14.82 17.29
CA TYR A 267 -5.81 -14.41 16.41
C TYR A 267 -6.22 -14.62 14.96
N GLN A 268 -5.49 -13.99 14.05
CA GLN A 268 -5.83 -14.04 12.64
C GLN A 268 -4.62 -13.77 11.76
N VAL A 269 -4.82 -14.04 10.48
CA VAL A 269 -3.99 -13.50 9.42
C VAL A 269 -4.86 -12.65 8.50
N HIS A 270 -4.37 -11.47 8.15
CA HIS A 270 -4.82 -10.75 6.96
C HIS A 270 -4.05 -11.31 5.77
N VAL A 271 -4.76 -11.93 4.83
CA VAL A 271 -4.16 -12.60 3.69
C VAL A 271 -4.79 -12.11 2.40
N GLY A 272 -3.98 -11.87 1.38
CA GLY A 272 -4.44 -11.30 0.13
C GLY A 272 -3.46 -11.48 -1.01
N THR A 273 -3.96 -11.29 -2.22
CA THR A 273 -3.14 -11.38 -3.44
C THR A 273 -2.52 -10.04 -3.77
N MET A 274 -1.25 -10.07 -4.19
CA MET A 274 -0.42 -8.88 -4.43
C MET A 274 -0.37 -8.47 -5.90
N ARG A 275 -0.86 -9.32 -6.80
CA ARG A 275 -0.81 -9.13 -8.26
C ARG A 275 -2.14 -9.53 -8.91
N ALA A 276 -3.24 -9.13 -8.27
CA ALA A 276 -4.58 -9.29 -8.82
C ALA A 276 -4.65 -8.77 -10.27
N THR A 277 -5.37 -9.49 -11.10
CA THR A 277 -5.53 -9.24 -12.53
C THR A 277 -6.78 -8.41 -12.83
N SER A 278 -7.73 -8.34 -11.90
CA SER A 278 -8.83 -7.39 -11.93
C SER A 278 -8.33 -5.95 -11.96
N VAL A 279 -8.85 -5.17 -12.91
CA VAL A 279 -8.62 -3.73 -13.01
C VAL A 279 -9.95 -2.99 -13.02
N GLY A 280 -9.97 -1.87 -12.32
CA GLY A 280 -11.13 -1.00 -12.17
C GLY A 280 -10.94 0.36 -12.85
N TRP A 281 -11.83 1.27 -12.49
CA TRP A 281 -11.79 2.65 -12.94
C TRP A 281 -12.39 3.62 -11.91
N LEU A 282 -12.08 4.90 -12.10
CA LEU A 282 -12.62 6.04 -11.38
C LEU A 282 -13.07 7.10 -12.39
N LYS A 283 -14.28 7.65 -12.20
CA LYS A 283 -14.85 8.73 -13.03
C LYS A 283 -15.41 9.84 -12.16
N LEU A 284 -15.51 11.04 -12.73
CA LEU A 284 -16.24 12.12 -12.10
C LEU A 284 -17.74 11.81 -12.01
N ARG A 285 -18.33 12.13 -10.86
CA ARG A 285 -19.77 12.12 -10.66
C ARG A 285 -20.40 13.45 -11.10
N SER A 286 -19.71 14.55 -10.82
CA SER A 286 -20.13 15.92 -11.06
C SER A 286 -18.91 16.83 -11.27
N THR A 287 -19.14 18.12 -11.50
CA THR A 287 -18.11 19.16 -11.57
C THR A 287 -17.74 19.74 -10.20
N ASN A 288 -18.43 19.34 -9.11
CA ASN A 288 -18.11 19.82 -7.78
C ASN A 288 -16.87 19.07 -7.24
N PRO A 289 -15.76 19.77 -6.92
CA PRO A 289 -14.55 19.12 -6.41
C PRO A 289 -14.74 18.42 -5.06
N GLN A 290 -15.80 18.73 -4.31
CA GLN A 290 -16.10 18.11 -3.02
C GLN A 290 -16.92 16.81 -3.16
N ASP A 291 -17.52 16.56 -4.33
CA ASP A 291 -18.29 15.34 -4.53
C ASP A 291 -17.34 14.15 -4.70
N HIS A 292 -17.65 13.05 -4.01
CA HIS A 292 -16.89 11.81 -4.17
C HIS A 292 -17.02 11.25 -5.60
N PRO A 293 -15.90 10.86 -6.22
CA PRO A 293 -15.93 10.28 -7.55
C PRO A 293 -16.67 8.93 -7.55
N MET A 294 -17.07 8.48 -8.74
CA MET A 294 -17.55 7.11 -8.93
C MET A 294 -16.34 6.20 -9.01
N ILE A 295 -16.24 5.23 -8.10
CA ILE A 295 -15.13 4.28 -8.04
C ILE A 295 -15.70 2.88 -8.27
N ASN A 296 -15.18 2.17 -9.25
CA ASN A 296 -15.50 0.78 -9.51
C ASN A 296 -14.20 -0.03 -9.60
N PRO A 297 -13.72 -0.61 -8.50
CA PRO A 297 -12.47 -1.38 -8.48
C PRO A 297 -12.53 -2.70 -9.24
N ASN A 298 -13.74 -3.22 -9.48
CA ASN A 298 -13.97 -4.46 -10.22
C ASN A 298 -13.29 -5.69 -9.59
N TYR A 299 -13.27 -5.78 -8.26
CA TYR A 299 -12.64 -6.88 -7.53
C TYR A 299 -13.22 -8.24 -7.91
N LEU A 300 -12.35 -9.26 -8.02
CA LEU A 300 -12.71 -10.65 -8.29
C LEU A 300 -13.51 -10.84 -9.58
N SER A 301 -13.19 -10.02 -10.58
CA SER A 301 -13.80 -10.05 -11.92
C SER A 301 -13.14 -11.05 -12.86
N THR A 302 -11.99 -11.61 -12.50
CA THR A 302 -11.26 -12.63 -13.27
C THR A 302 -11.28 -13.96 -12.52
N GLU A 303 -11.16 -15.07 -13.27
CA GLU A 303 -11.09 -16.41 -12.68
C GLU A 303 -9.80 -16.61 -11.89
N THR A 304 -8.68 -16.08 -12.40
CA THR A 304 -7.37 -16.12 -11.72
C THR A 304 -7.44 -15.53 -10.32
N ASP A 305 -8.07 -14.36 -10.16
CA ASP A 305 -8.16 -13.71 -8.84
C ASP A 305 -8.99 -14.55 -7.87
N VAL A 306 -10.07 -15.18 -8.34
CA VAL A 306 -10.91 -16.07 -7.53
C VAL A 306 -10.12 -17.31 -7.08
N GLU A 307 -9.37 -17.93 -7.99
CA GLU A 307 -8.53 -19.09 -7.70
C GLU A 307 -7.42 -18.77 -6.70
N ASP A 308 -6.73 -17.64 -6.87
CA ASP A 308 -5.64 -17.20 -5.99
C ASP A 308 -6.17 -16.95 -4.56
N PHE A 309 -7.34 -16.32 -4.42
CA PHE A 309 -7.98 -16.14 -3.12
C PHE A 309 -8.43 -17.43 -2.46
N ARG A 310 -8.83 -18.43 -3.26
CA ARG A 310 -9.13 -19.76 -2.74
C ARG A 310 -7.88 -20.39 -2.12
N GLN A 311 -6.70 -20.21 -2.74
CA GLN A 311 -5.43 -20.65 -2.17
C GLN A 311 -5.10 -19.89 -0.89
N CYS A 312 -5.37 -18.58 -0.81
CA CYS A 312 -5.18 -17.80 0.42
C CYS A 312 -5.89 -18.46 1.62
N VAL A 313 -7.15 -18.91 1.46
CA VAL A 313 -7.90 -19.60 2.51
C VAL A 313 -7.29 -20.96 2.85
N LYS A 314 -7.02 -21.80 1.84
CA LYS A 314 -6.51 -23.17 2.02
C LYS A 314 -5.14 -23.19 2.70
N LEU A 315 -4.21 -22.37 2.22
CA LEU A 315 -2.84 -22.30 2.73
C LEU A 315 -2.79 -21.69 4.15
N THR A 316 -3.64 -20.70 4.44
CA THR A 316 -3.72 -20.15 5.80
C THR A 316 -4.25 -21.18 6.80
N ARG A 317 -5.29 -21.95 6.41
CA ARG A 317 -5.80 -23.06 7.23
C ARG A 317 -4.74 -24.13 7.47
N GLU A 318 -3.97 -24.48 6.44
CA GLU A 318 -2.85 -25.42 6.57
C GLU A 318 -1.81 -24.95 7.58
N ILE A 319 -1.44 -23.67 7.56
CA ILE A 319 -0.48 -23.09 8.51
C ILE A 319 -1.07 -23.13 9.93
N PHE A 320 -2.32 -22.71 10.12
CA PHE A 320 -2.96 -22.76 11.45
C PHE A 320 -3.21 -24.20 11.95
N ALA A 321 -3.24 -25.19 11.06
CA ALA A 321 -3.36 -26.60 11.41
C ALA A 321 -2.07 -27.21 11.99
N GLN A 322 -0.92 -26.55 11.85
CA GLN A 322 0.37 -27.07 12.31
C GLN A 322 0.48 -27.15 13.85
N GLU A 323 1.39 -28.00 14.33
CA GLU A 323 1.56 -28.34 15.75
C GLU A 323 1.91 -27.12 16.62
N ALA A 324 2.63 -26.14 16.09
CA ALA A 324 3.00 -24.93 16.82
C ALA A 324 1.77 -24.13 17.32
N PHE A 325 0.62 -24.27 16.68
CA PHE A 325 -0.63 -23.66 17.14
C PHE A 325 -1.47 -24.56 18.06
N ALA A 326 -1.16 -25.84 18.23
CA ALA A 326 -1.97 -26.77 19.03
C ALA A 326 -2.28 -26.27 20.45
N PRO A 327 -1.36 -25.61 21.20
CA PRO A 327 -1.66 -25.09 22.53
C PRO A 327 -2.63 -23.90 22.55
N PHE A 328 -2.80 -23.20 21.42
CA PHE A 328 -3.54 -21.94 21.31
C PHE A 328 -4.82 -22.05 20.47
N ARG A 329 -4.92 -23.07 19.61
CA ARG A 329 -5.94 -23.19 18.57
C ARG A 329 -7.30 -23.55 19.16
N GLY A 330 -8.22 -22.59 19.12
CA GLY A 330 -9.65 -22.80 19.30
C GLY A 330 -10.37 -23.05 17.98
N LYS A 331 -11.69 -22.87 17.98
CA LYS A 331 -12.52 -22.99 16.77
C LYS A 331 -12.17 -21.95 15.71
N GLU A 332 -12.29 -22.32 14.43
CA GLU A 332 -12.25 -21.37 13.33
C GLU A 332 -13.48 -20.43 13.41
N LEU A 333 -13.24 -19.13 13.36
CA LEU A 333 -14.27 -18.10 13.45
C LEU A 333 -14.69 -17.58 12.08
N GLN A 334 -13.71 -17.33 11.21
CA GLN A 334 -13.92 -16.91 9.82
C GLN A 334 -12.88 -17.59 8.95
N PRO A 335 -13.25 -18.21 7.82
CA PRO A 335 -14.62 -18.44 7.32
C PRO A 335 -15.51 -19.34 8.18
N GLY A 336 -14.91 -20.18 9.02
CA GLY A 336 -15.60 -21.16 9.85
C GLY A 336 -15.58 -22.56 9.24
N SER A 337 -15.61 -23.58 10.10
CA SER A 337 -15.32 -24.97 9.71
C SER A 337 -16.33 -25.62 8.77
N HIS A 338 -17.48 -24.98 8.51
CA HIS A 338 -18.50 -25.46 7.58
C HIS A 338 -18.21 -25.03 6.13
N VAL A 339 -17.35 -24.04 5.90
CA VAL A 339 -16.95 -23.57 4.56
C VAL A 339 -15.81 -24.47 4.07
N GLN A 340 -16.09 -25.45 3.21
CA GLN A 340 -15.09 -26.47 2.83
C GLN A 340 -14.88 -26.55 1.32
N SER A 341 -15.97 -26.57 0.55
CA SER A 341 -15.90 -26.65 -0.91
C SER A 341 -15.38 -25.36 -1.52
N ASP A 342 -14.79 -25.47 -2.72
CA ASP A 342 -14.33 -24.34 -3.51
C ASP A 342 -15.43 -23.28 -3.68
N LYS A 343 -16.67 -23.69 -3.96
CA LYS A 343 -17.82 -22.80 -4.10
C LYS A 343 -18.16 -22.03 -2.82
N GLU A 344 -18.08 -22.69 -1.66
CA GLU A 344 -18.32 -22.04 -0.37
C GLU A 344 -17.20 -21.06 -0.03
N ILE A 345 -15.95 -21.41 -0.32
CA ILE A 345 -14.80 -20.53 -0.14
C ILE A 345 -14.96 -19.29 -1.03
N ASP A 346 -15.27 -19.45 -2.31
CA ASP A 346 -15.46 -18.34 -3.25
C ASP A 346 -16.59 -17.41 -2.78
N ALA A 347 -17.69 -17.97 -2.26
CA ALA A 347 -18.80 -17.20 -1.69
C ALA A 347 -18.38 -16.41 -0.44
N PHE A 348 -17.58 -17.02 0.44
CA PHE A 348 -17.01 -16.33 1.60
C PHE A 348 -16.10 -15.17 1.17
N VAL A 349 -15.18 -15.41 0.23
CA VAL A 349 -14.26 -14.38 -0.28
C VAL A 349 -15.07 -13.22 -0.85
N ARG A 350 -16.06 -13.47 -1.73
CA ARG A 350 -16.90 -12.39 -2.29
C ARG A 350 -17.66 -11.60 -1.23
N ALA A 351 -18.04 -12.24 -0.13
CA ALA A 351 -18.78 -11.59 0.95
C ALA A 351 -17.90 -10.82 1.95
N LYS A 352 -16.59 -11.12 2.01
CA LYS A 352 -15.70 -10.67 3.11
C LYS A 352 -14.41 -9.99 2.67
N ALA A 353 -14.02 -10.15 1.40
CA ALA A 353 -12.83 -9.50 0.90
C ALA A 353 -13.04 -7.99 0.85
N ASP A 354 -12.01 -7.25 1.27
CA ASP A 354 -12.03 -5.79 1.29
C ASP A 354 -10.65 -5.24 0.92
N SER A 355 -10.63 -3.96 0.56
CA SER A 355 -9.43 -3.20 0.24
C SER A 355 -8.43 -3.23 1.40
N ALA A 356 -7.17 -3.50 1.08
CA ALA A 356 -6.03 -3.27 1.96
C ALA A 356 -5.58 -1.79 1.99
N TYR A 357 -6.38 -0.90 1.38
CA TYR A 357 -6.11 0.53 1.24
C TYR A 357 -4.85 0.84 0.43
N HIS A 358 -4.64 0.10 -0.67
CA HIS A 358 -3.53 0.26 -1.60
C HIS A 358 -3.98 0.65 -3.04
N PRO A 359 -4.93 1.59 -3.22
CA PRO A 359 -5.32 2.01 -4.56
C PRO A 359 -4.14 2.66 -5.29
N SER A 360 -3.97 2.32 -6.56
CA SER A 360 -2.83 2.70 -7.39
C SER A 360 -3.21 2.76 -8.87
N CYS A 361 -2.24 3.14 -9.70
CA CYS A 361 -2.25 2.94 -11.16
C CYS A 361 -3.22 3.79 -12.01
N THR A 362 -4.01 4.68 -11.40
CA THR A 362 -5.02 5.53 -12.07
C THR A 362 -4.48 6.69 -12.92
N CYS A 363 -3.18 6.95 -12.84
CA CYS A 363 -2.44 7.85 -13.72
C CYS A 363 -1.20 7.14 -14.28
N LYS A 364 -1.39 5.88 -14.70
CA LYS A 364 -0.35 4.97 -15.19
C LYS A 364 0.77 5.65 -15.98
N MET A 365 2.00 5.39 -15.57
CA MET A 365 3.20 5.76 -16.31
C MET A 365 3.39 4.86 -17.54
N GLY A 366 3.80 5.45 -18.66
CA GLY A 366 4.11 4.70 -19.88
C GLY A 366 4.88 5.52 -20.89
N GLN A 367 5.11 4.91 -22.06
CA GLN A 367 5.66 5.64 -23.20
C GLN A 367 4.61 6.64 -23.72
N PRO A 368 5.00 7.81 -24.24
CA PRO A 368 4.04 8.75 -24.85
C PRO A 368 3.19 8.15 -25.99
N SER A 369 3.66 7.06 -26.61
CA SER A 369 2.92 6.32 -27.64
C SER A 369 1.90 5.32 -27.09
N ASP A 370 1.90 5.02 -25.78
CA ASP A 370 0.88 4.18 -25.14
C ASP A 370 -0.41 5.02 -24.95
N PRO A 371 -1.51 4.69 -25.65
CA PRO A 371 -2.74 5.50 -25.59
C PRO A 371 -3.42 5.50 -24.22
N THR A 372 -2.98 4.62 -23.30
CA THR A 372 -3.49 4.52 -21.93
C THR A 372 -2.56 5.14 -20.89
N ALA A 373 -1.36 5.59 -21.28
CA ALA A 373 -0.44 6.27 -20.38
C ALA A 373 -0.93 7.68 -20.04
N VAL A 374 -0.72 8.09 -18.81
CA VAL A 374 -1.08 9.42 -18.29
C VAL A 374 0.16 10.26 -18.04
N VAL A 375 1.22 9.65 -17.53
CA VAL A 375 2.52 10.30 -17.35
C VAL A 375 3.63 9.59 -18.10
N ASP A 376 4.65 10.34 -18.49
CA ASP A 376 5.89 9.80 -19.05
C ASP A 376 6.85 9.30 -17.95
N GLN A 377 8.01 8.78 -18.34
CA GLN A 377 9.02 8.24 -17.41
C GLN A 377 9.65 9.31 -16.52
N GLN A 378 9.50 10.58 -16.87
CA GLN A 378 9.90 11.70 -16.03
C GLN A 378 8.76 12.13 -15.10
N THR A 379 7.62 11.45 -15.07
CA THR A 379 6.42 11.78 -14.28
C THR A 379 5.63 13.01 -14.78
N ARG A 380 5.92 13.50 -15.99
CA ARG A 380 5.20 14.62 -16.62
C ARG A 380 3.90 14.12 -17.22
N VAL A 381 2.82 14.87 -17.04
CA VAL A 381 1.53 14.54 -17.66
C VAL A 381 1.65 14.70 -19.18
N ILE A 382 1.29 13.65 -19.91
CA ILE A 382 1.43 13.60 -21.37
C ILE A 382 0.45 14.58 -22.01
N GLY A 383 0.92 15.35 -22.99
CA GLY A 383 0.10 16.30 -23.76
C GLY A 383 -0.15 17.66 -23.10
N VAL A 384 0.43 17.91 -21.92
CA VAL A 384 0.38 19.22 -21.24
C VAL A 384 1.77 19.63 -20.76
N GLU A 385 1.97 20.93 -20.54
CA GLU A 385 3.21 21.48 -20.02
C GLU A 385 3.10 21.84 -18.53
N ASN A 386 4.23 21.85 -17.82
CA ASN A 386 4.36 22.29 -16.43
C ASN A 386 3.48 21.52 -15.42
N LEU A 387 3.16 20.26 -15.70
CA LEU A 387 2.35 19.43 -14.81
C LEU A 387 2.96 18.05 -14.62
N ARG A 388 3.09 17.61 -13.37
CA ARG A 388 3.49 16.25 -12.99
C ARG A 388 2.47 15.61 -12.07
N VAL A 389 2.46 14.28 -12.06
CA VAL A 389 1.83 13.49 -10.99
C VAL A 389 2.91 12.67 -10.32
N ILE A 390 3.00 12.76 -8.99
CA ILE A 390 4.00 12.07 -8.18
C ILE A 390 3.29 11.50 -6.95
N ASP A 391 2.73 10.29 -7.13
CA ASP A 391 2.11 9.48 -6.08
C ASP A 391 1.87 8.04 -6.62
N ALA A 392 1.16 7.20 -5.86
CA ALA A 392 0.87 5.80 -6.23
C ALA A 392 0.04 5.63 -7.51
N SER A 393 -0.64 6.68 -8.00
CA SER A 393 -1.42 6.63 -9.24
C SER A 393 -0.54 6.34 -10.46
N ILE A 394 0.75 6.68 -10.43
CA ILE A 394 1.62 6.56 -11.63
C ILE A 394 2.20 5.16 -11.82
N MET A 395 2.04 4.27 -10.84
CA MET A 395 2.46 2.88 -10.99
C MET A 395 1.81 2.26 -12.24
N PRO A 396 2.56 1.64 -13.16
CA PRO A 396 1.93 1.01 -14.32
C PRO A 396 1.07 -0.21 -13.97
N SER A 397 1.48 -0.91 -12.91
CA SER A 397 0.81 -2.04 -12.29
C SER A 397 1.17 -2.02 -10.80
N VAL A 398 0.24 -2.49 -9.96
CA VAL A 398 0.47 -2.57 -8.52
C VAL A 398 1.68 -3.46 -8.23
N VAL A 399 2.51 -3.06 -7.28
CA VAL A 399 3.74 -3.77 -6.90
C VAL A 399 3.49 -4.75 -5.76
N SER A 400 4.30 -5.80 -5.64
CA SER A 400 4.12 -6.80 -4.59
C SER A 400 4.51 -6.26 -3.20
N GLY A 401 3.52 -6.00 -2.35
CA GLY A 401 3.67 -5.50 -0.97
C GLY A 401 3.03 -4.12 -0.73
N ASN A 402 3.07 -3.64 0.51
CA ASN A 402 2.38 -2.41 0.90
C ASN A 402 2.97 -1.16 0.21
N LEU A 403 2.11 -0.24 -0.25
CA LEU A 403 2.51 0.81 -1.19
C LEU A 403 3.17 2.06 -0.58
N ASN A 404 3.30 2.14 0.75
CA ASN A 404 3.92 3.30 1.39
C ASN A 404 5.37 3.51 0.95
N ALA A 405 6.23 2.48 1.07
CA ALA A 405 7.64 2.60 0.68
C ALA A 405 7.81 2.81 -0.84
N PRO A 406 7.11 2.08 -1.73
CA PRO A 406 7.15 2.35 -3.17
C PRO A 406 6.74 3.78 -3.54
N THR A 407 5.73 4.34 -2.88
CA THR A 407 5.30 5.74 -3.13
C THR A 407 6.36 6.75 -2.71
N ILE A 408 7.03 6.53 -1.57
CA ILE A 408 8.12 7.39 -1.11
C ILE A 408 9.32 7.27 -2.06
N MET A 409 9.63 6.06 -2.53
CA MET A 409 10.68 5.83 -3.53
C MET A 409 10.39 6.61 -4.83
N ILE A 410 9.14 6.56 -5.32
CA ILE A 410 8.70 7.35 -6.48
C ILE A 410 8.97 8.85 -6.25
N ALA A 411 8.62 9.38 -5.07
CA ALA A 411 8.82 10.78 -4.74
C ALA A 411 10.31 11.16 -4.65
N GLU A 412 11.15 10.32 -4.02
CA GLU A 412 12.60 10.53 -3.94
C GLU A 412 13.26 10.59 -5.31
N LYS A 413 12.87 9.68 -6.20
CA LYS A 413 13.38 9.65 -7.57
C LYS A 413 12.91 10.84 -8.39
N ALA A 414 11.62 11.15 -8.33
CA ALA A 414 11.08 12.29 -9.05
C ALA A 414 11.65 13.62 -8.55
N ALA A 415 11.97 13.75 -7.25
CA ALA A 415 12.65 14.91 -6.71
C ALA A 415 14.05 15.12 -7.32
N ASP A 416 14.81 14.04 -7.56
CA ASP A 416 16.09 14.12 -8.26
C ASP A 416 15.92 14.49 -9.74
N VAL A 417 14.91 13.94 -10.42
CA VAL A 417 14.55 14.34 -11.80
C VAL A 417 14.23 15.83 -11.88
N ILE A 418 13.43 16.37 -10.95
CA ILE A 418 13.05 17.80 -10.92
C ILE A 418 14.28 18.70 -10.67
N LYS A 419 15.23 18.25 -9.84
CA LYS A 419 16.49 18.98 -9.60
C LYS A 419 17.50 18.86 -10.74
N GLY A 420 17.25 18.01 -11.74
CA GLY A 420 18.23 17.68 -12.78
C GLY A 420 19.42 16.88 -12.26
N CYS A 421 19.25 16.15 -11.15
CA CYS A 421 20.27 15.24 -10.64
C CYS A 421 20.35 13.99 -11.53
N PRO A 422 21.55 13.40 -11.73
CA PRO A 422 21.68 12.10 -12.40
C PRO A 422 20.84 11.03 -11.71
N ALA A 423 20.22 10.15 -12.50
CA ALA A 423 19.48 9.01 -11.97
C ALA A 423 20.43 8.05 -11.23
N LEU A 424 20.02 7.58 -10.06
CA LEU A 424 20.73 6.53 -9.35
C LEU A 424 20.42 5.16 -9.97
N GLY A 425 21.41 4.27 -9.97
CA GLY A 425 21.28 2.88 -10.40
C GLY A 425 22.23 1.99 -9.62
N ASP A 426 21.81 0.75 -9.38
CA ASP A 426 22.64 -0.30 -8.79
C ASP A 426 22.41 -1.59 -9.56
N GLU A 427 23.25 -1.80 -10.56
CA GLU A 427 23.22 -2.99 -11.41
C GLU A 427 23.83 -4.18 -10.68
N ASN A 428 23.29 -5.38 -10.91
CA ASN A 428 23.78 -6.65 -10.35
C ASN A 428 23.45 -6.91 -8.87
N VAL A 429 22.47 -6.22 -8.29
CA VAL A 429 21.96 -6.63 -6.96
C VAL A 429 21.22 -7.96 -7.10
N PRO A 430 21.69 -9.03 -6.42
CA PRO A 430 21.07 -10.34 -6.54
C PRO A 430 19.69 -10.32 -5.88
N VAL A 431 18.75 -11.03 -6.48
CA VAL A 431 17.43 -11.31 -5.90
C VAL A 431 17.24 -12.81 -5.87
N TYR A 432 16.66 -13.30 -4.78
CA TYR A 432 16.36 -14.71 -4.62
C TYR A 432 15.49 -15.21 -5.78
N LYS A 433 15.83 -16.40 -6.28
CA LYS A 433 15.01 -17.15 -7.22
C LYS A 433 14.80 -18.55 -6.64
N PRO A 434 13.57 -19.08 -6.66
CA PRO A 434 13.33 -20.44 -6.22
C PRO A 434 14.10 -21.42 -7.11
N GLN A 435 14.51 -22.56 -6.55
CA GLN A 435 15.26 -23.60 -7.28
C GLN A 435 14.46 -24.16 -8.46
N THR A 436 13.12 -24.26 -8.30
CA THR A 436 12.19 -24.66 -9.35
C THR A 436 10.85 -23.91 -9.21
N LEU A 437 10.15 -23.77 -10.34
CA LEU A 437 8.77 -23.31 -10.38
C LEU A 437 7.76 -24.47 -10.41
N ASP A 438 8.21 -25.71 -10.59
CA ASP A 438 7.33 -26.87 -10.73
C ASP A 438 6.63 -27.28 -9.43
N THR A 439 7.14 -26.80 -8.29
CA THR A 439 6.55 -26.96 -6.96
C THR A 439 6.31 -25.59 -6.32
N GLN A 440 5.35 -25.53 -5.38
CA GLN A 440 5.13 -24.33 -4.55
C GLN A 440 6.25 -24.16 -3.50
N ARG A 441 6.79 -25.26 -3.00
CA ARG A 441 7.78 -25.32 -1.92
C ARG A 441 9.02 -26.04 -2.41
#